data_AF-A0A951DWF9-F1
#
_entry.id   AF-A0A951DWF9-F1
#
_cell.length_a   1.000
_cell.length_b   1.000
_cell.length_c   1.000
_cell.angle_alpha   90.00
_cell.angle_beta   90.00
_cell.angle_gamma   90.00
#
_symmetry.space_group_name_H-M   'P 1'
#
loop_
_entity.id
_entity.type
_entity.pdbx_description
1 polymer ?
#
loop_
_entity_poly.entity_id
_entity_poly.type
_entity_poly.pdbx_seq_one_letter_code
_entity_poly.pdbx_strand_id
1 'polypeptide(L)' 'MPYELYYWPGIQGRGEFVRLALEEADAEYVDVARGRGGVAAMQQVMDGSAVAHPPFAPPFLKDGDVLLAQTANILLYL' A
#
# COMPACT_ATOMS: atom_id res chain seq x y z
N MET A 1 -2.01 13.91 -4.77
CA MET A 1 -3.10 12.91 -4.68
C MET A 1 -2.87 12.12 -3.41
N PRO A 2 -3.90 11.60 -2.73
CA PRO A 2 -3.71 10.85 -1.50
C PRO A 2 -2.83 9.62 -1.74
N TYR A 3 -2.07 9.21 -0.72
CA TYR A 3 -1.33 7.95 -0.79
C TYR A 3 -2.29 6.77 -0.97
N GLU A 4 -1.88 5.75 -1.71
CA GLU A 4 -2.66 4.51 -1.85
C GLU A 4 -1.93 3.38 -1.13
N LEU A 5 -2.49 2.91 -0.01
CA LEU A 5 -1.96 1.77 0.75
C LEU A 5 -2.65 0.48 0.32
N TYR A 6 -1.86 -0.51 -0.07
CA TYR A 6 -2.33 -1.83 -0.44
C TYR A 6 -1.89 -2.86 0.62
N TYR A 7 -2.84 -3.32 1.46
CA TYR A 7 -2.59 -4.38 2.44
C TYR A 7 -3.84 -5.22 2.72
N TRP A 8 -3.70 -6.49 3.10
CA TRP A 8 -4.83 -7.37 3.38
C TRP A 8 -5.90 -6.73 4.29
N PRO A 9 -7.19 -6.76 3.88
CA PRO A 9 -8.26 -6.29 4.73
C PRO A 9 -8.52 -7.32 5.84
N GLY A 10 -9.10 -6.87 6.95
CA GLY A 10 -9.52 -7.75 8.05
C GLY A 10 -8.41 -8.15 9.03
N ILE A 11 -7.15 -7.78 8.77
CA ILE A 11 -6.04 -7.92 9.73
C ILE A 11 -5.18 -6.65 9.75
N GLN A 12 -4.60 -6.36 10.91
CA GLN A 12 -3.62 -5.26 11.06
C GLN A 12 -2.34 -5.59 10.31
N GLY A 13 -1.68 -6.67 10.75
CA GLY A 13 -0.49 -7.24 10.15
C GLY A 13 0.64 -6.24 9.88
N ARG A 14 1.42 -6.47 8.82
CA ARG A 14 2.54 -5.61 8.44
C ARG A 14 2.13 -4.23 7.91
N GLY A 15 0.89 -4.09 7.46
CA GLY A 15 0.35 -2.82 6.97
C GLY A 15 0.08 -1.81 8.09
N GLU A 16 -0.12 -2.27 9.32
CA GLU A 16 -0.47 -1.40 10.45
C GLU A 16 0.62 -0.39 10.79
N PHE A 17 1.90 -0.77 10.67
CA PHE A 17 3.00 0.17 10.88
C PHE A 17 2.92 1.37 9.93
N VAL A 18 2.53 1.13 8.68
CA VAL A 18 2.36 2.19 7.67
C VAL A 18 1.11 3.02 7.98
N ARG A 19 -0.01 2.37 8.34
CA ARG A 19 -1.24 3.08 8.73
C ARG A 19 -0.99 4.03 9.88
N LEU A 20 -0.36 3.57 10.95
CA LEU A 20 -0.10 4.41 12.13
C LEU A 20 0.79 5.62 11.80
N ALA A 21 1.79 5.45 10.92
CA ALA A 21 2.62 6.58 10.47
C ALA A 21 1.81 7.61 9.67
N LEU A 22 0.93 7.15 8.77
CA LEU A 22 0.06 8.02 7.99
C LEU A 22 -0.99 8.75 8.86
N GLU A 23 -1.60 8.05 9.82
CA GLU A 23 -2.58 8.61 10.75
C GLU A 23 -1.93 9.63 11.71
N GLU A 24 -0.75 9.33 12.27
CA GLU A 24 -0.02 10.28 13.13
C GLU A 24 0.37 11.56 12.38
N ALA A 25 0.71 11.43 11.10
CA ALA A 25 1.04 12.56 10.23
C ALA A 25 -0.19 13.33 9.72
N ASP A 26 -1.41 12.90 10.06
CA ASP A 26 -2.67 13.40 9.47
C ASP A 26 -2.64 13.41 7.92
N ALA A 27 -1.97 12.41 7.34
CA ALA A 27 -1.77 12.32 5.90
C ALA A 27 -3.01 11.73 5.22
N GLU A 28 -3.45 12.37 4.13
CA GLU A 28 -4.56 11.84 3.32
C GLU A 28 -4.13 10.56 2.60
N TYR A 29 -4.82 9.44 2.84
CA TYR A 29 -4.56 8.16 2.16
C TYR A 29 -5.82 7.34 1.94
N VAL A 30 -5.74 6.40 1.00
CA VAL A 30 -6.76 5.40 0.70
C VAL A 30 -6.21 4.02 1.07
N ASP A 31 -6.87 3.31 2.00
CA ASP A 31 -6.62 1.88 2.24
C ASP A 31 -7.35 1.06 1.18
N VAL A 32 -6.70 0.89 0.04
CA VAL A 32 -7.32 0.41 -1.22
C VAL A 32 -8.00 -0.93 -1.03
N ALA A 33 -7.33 -1.86 -0.37
CA ALA A 33 -7.82 -3.22 -0.21
C ALA A 33 -9.02 -3.35 0.74
N ARG A 34 -9.32 -2.33 1.55
CA ARG A 34 -10.57 -2.23 2.34
C ARG A 34 -11.75 -1.74 1.50
N GLY A 35 -11.51 -1.15 0.33
CA GLY A 35 -12.54 -0.75 -0.62
C GLY A 35 -13.15 -1.92 -1.39
N ARG A 36 -14.31 -1.69 -2.02
CA ARG A 36 -14.98 -2.69 -2.87
C ARG A 36 -14.07 -3.07 -4.05
N GLY A 37 -13.74 -4.36 -4.17
CA GLY A 37 -12.84 -4.87 -5.22
C GLY A 37 -11.35 -4.59 -4.98
N GLY A 38 -10.98 -3.98 -3.85
CA GLY A 38 -9.62 -3.56 -3.57
C GLY A 38 -8.60 -4.70 -3.47
N VAL A 39 -9.02 -5.87 -2.96
CA VAL A 39 -8.16 -7.06 -2.92
C VAL A 39 -7.77 -7.52 -4.32
N ALA A 40 -8.71 -7.50 -5.28
CA ALA A 40 -8.42 -7.87 -6.67
C ALA A 40 -7.49 -6.84 -7.33
N ALA A 41 -7.70 -5.55 -7.06
CA ALA A 41 -6.79 -4.49 -7.53
C ALA A 41 -5.37 -4.66 -6.97
N MET A 42 -5.24 -4.98 -5.67
CA MET A 42 -3.95 -5.28 -5.06
C MET A 42 -3.25 -6.48 -5.72
N GLN A 43 -3.99 -7.58 -5.95
CA GLN A 43 -3.47 -8.77 -6.61
C GLN A 43 -3.01 -8.47 -8.04
N GLN A 44 -3.78 -7.69 -8.80
CA GLN A 44 -3.41 -7.30 -10.16
C GLN A 44 -2.08 -6.53 -10.23
N VAL A 45 -1.80 -5.66 -9.24
CA VAL A 45 -0.51 -4.95 -9.15
C VAL A 45 0.62 -5.93 -8.83
N MET A 46 0.39 -6.88 -7.92
CA MET A 46 1.37 -7.91 -7.57
C MET A 46 1.68 -8.89 -8.72
N ASP A 47 0.69 -9.18 -9.56
CA ASP A 47 0.85 -10.04 -10.74
C ASP A 47 1.78 -9.41 -11.80
N GLY A 48 2.11 -8.13 -11.68
CA GLY A 48 3.18 -7.48 -12.45
C GLY A 48 2.89 -7.20 -13.91
N SER A 49 1.68 -7.52 -14.39
CA SER A 49 1.28 -7.25 -15.78
C SER A 49 1.29 -5.77 -16.17
N ALA A 50 1.21 -4.86 -15.20
CA ALA A 50 1.06 -3.42 -15.42
C ALA A 50 2.20 -2.56 -14.83
N VAL A 51 3.19 -3.15 -14.17
CA VAL A 51 4.25 -2.41 -13.46
C VAL A 51 5.63 -3.03 -13.72
N ALA A 52 6.65 -2.18 -13.93
CA ALA A 52 8.01 -2.65 -14.24
C ALA A 52 8.67 -3.42 -13.07
N HIS A 53 8.32 -3.04 -11.84
CA HIS A 53 8.87 -3.62 -10.61
C HIS A 53 7.74 -3.98 -9.65
N PRO A 54 7.04 -5.11 -9.86
CA PRO A 54 5.93 -5.48 -9.01
C PRO A 54 6.36 -5.76 -7.56
N PRO A 55 5.52 -5.39 -6.58
CA PRO A 55 5.75 -5.75 -5.20
C PRO A 55 5.63 -7.26 -5.02
N PHE A 56 6.60 -7.89 -4.37
CA PHE A 56 6.56 -9.32 -4.08
C PHE A 56 5.40 -9.70 -3.16
N ALA A 57 5.08 -8.85 -2.18
CA ALA A 57 3.99 -9.04 -1.23
C ALA A 57 3.56 -7.69 -0.62
N PRO A 58 2.32 -7.58 -0.11
CA PRO A 58 1.90 -6.42 0.66
C PRO A 58 2.58 -6.39 2.06
N PRO A 59 2.72 -5.20 2.68
CA PRO A 59 2.23 -3.91 2.19
C PRO A 59 3.09 -3.32 1.08
N PHE A 60 2.44 -2.58 0.20
CA PHE A 60 3.07 -1.62 -0.70
C PHE A 60 2.26 -0.33 -0.74
N LEU A 61 2.96 0.78 -0.91
CA LEU A 61 2.43 2.14 -0.96
C LEU A 61 2.64 2.71 -2.36
N LYS A 62 1.63 3.37 -2.91
CA LYS A 62 1.75 4.14 -4.14
C LYS A 62 1.58 5.63 -3.83
N ASP A 63 2.50 6.42 -4.36
CA ASP A 63 2.52 7.88 -4.30
C ASP A 63 2.74 8.43 -5.72
N GLY A 64 1.65 8.81 -6.39
CA GLY A 64 1.70 9.17 -7.80
C GLY A 64 2.28 8.04 -8.66
N ASP A 65 3.44 8.29 -9.27
CA ASP A 65 4.16 7.33 -10.11
C ASP A 65 5.13 6.43 -9.33
N VAL A 66 5.32 6.70 -8.03
CA VAL A 66 6.23 5.96 -7.16
C VAL A 66 5.48 4.78 -6.52
N LEU A 67 6.06 3.57 -6.63
CA LEU A 67 5.53 2.35 -6.03
C LEU A 67 6.59 1.73 -5.11
N LEU A 68 6.28 1.65 -3.81
CA LEU A 68 7.20 1.22 -2.77
C LEU A 68 6.66 -0.03 -2.07
N ALA A 69 7.44 -1.11 -2.09
CA ALA A 69 7.15 -2.31 -1.30
C ALA A 69 8.04 -2.38 -0.06
N GLN A 70 7.72 -3.31 0.85
CA GLN A 70 8.40 -3.57 2.13
C GLN A 70 8.12 -2.49 3.19
N THR A 71 7.56 -2.92 4.33
CA THR A 71 7.18 -2.01 5.43
C THR A 71 8.29 -1.04 5.83
N ALA A 72 9.52 -1.53 6.03
CA ALA A 72 10.64 -0.68 6.44
C ALA A 72 11.04 0.35 5.36
N ASN A 73 10.96 -0.02 4.08
CA ASN A 73 11.28 0.89 2.97
C ASN A 73 10.18 1.94 2.78
N ILE A 74 8.90 1.56 2.98
CA ILE A 74 7.79 2.52 2.99
C ILE A 74 7.97 3.53 4.11
N LEU A 75 8.27 3.09 5.33
CA LEU A 75 8.47 3.97 6.49
C LEU A 75 9.75 4.81 6.41
N LEU A 76 10.73 4.40 5.62
CA LEU A 76 11.92 5.21 5.35
C LEU A 76 11.61 6.35 4.36
N TYR A 77 10.62 6.15 3.49
CA TYR A 77 10.19 7.13 2.50
C TYR A 77 9.23 8.18 3.07
N LEU A 78 8.30 7.73 3.92
CA LEU A 78 7.35 8.59 4.64
C LEU A 78 8.08 9.46 5.69
#